data_AF-A0A957KAM5-F1
#
_entry.id   AF-A0A957KAM5-F1
#
_cell.length_a   1.000
_cell.length_b   1.000
_cell.length_c   1.000
_cell.angle_alpha   90.00
_cell.angle_beta   90.00
_cell.angle_gamma   90.00
#
_symmetry.space_group_name_H-M   'P 1'
#
loop_
_entity.id
_entity.type
_entity.pdbx_description
1 polymer ?
#
loop_
_entity_poly.entity_id
_entity_poly.type
_entity_poly.pdbx_seq_one_letter_code
_entity_poly.pdbx_strand_id
1 'polypeptide(L)'
;EIFIIITDNEHAEPLTKQLQERFAEESQAHYNFMDREQGGIRLHDGSLAPFMSLSMGTVSSGQPFSDIREITELAAERRRAQVTEA
;
A
#
# COMPACT_ATOMS: atom_id res chain seq x y z
N GLU A 1 12.46 -1.87 0.70
CA GLU A 1 12.95 -0.85 1.65
C GLU A 1 11.75 -0.05 2.18
N ILE A 2 11.87 0.59 3.34
CA ILE A 2 10.80 1.44 3.91
C ILE A 2 11.07 2.88 3.50
N PHE A 3 10.11 3.49 2.83
CA PHE A 3 10.14 4.92 2.50
C PHE A 3 9.22 5.68 3.45
N ILE A 4 9.62 6.89 3.82
CA ILE A 4 8.83 7.80 4.65
C ILE A 4 8.56 9.05 3.83
N ILE A 5 7.29 9.43 3.73
CA ILE A 5 6.86 10.66 3.09
C ILE A 5 6.21 11.53 4.16
N ILE A 6 6.62 12.80 4.24
CA ILE A 6 6.07 13.79 5.15
C ILE A 6 5.36 14.84 4.30
N THR A 7 4.09 15.11 4.61
CA THR A 7 3.25 16.09 3.92
C THR A 7 2.28 16.72 4.93
N ASP A 8 1.55 17.75 4.53
CA ASP A 8 0.50 18.34 5.36
C ASP A 8 -0.79 17.50 5.30
N ASN A 9 -1.73 17.80 6.20
CA ASN A 9 -2.96 17.02 6.33
C ASN A 9 -3.87 17.10 5.09
N GLU A 10 -3.84 18.20 4.35
CA GLU A 10 -4.73 18.39 3.19
C GLU A 10 -4.29 17.50 2.01
N HIS A 11 -2.99 17.22 1.91
CA HIS A 11 -2.42 16.40 0.84
C HIS A 11 -2.25 14.92 1.21
N ALA A 12 -2.35 14.54 2.48
CA ALA A 12 -2.09 13.17 2.95
C ALA A 12 -2.98 12.11 2.28
N GLU A 13 -4.30 12.34 2.22
CA GLU A 13 -5.24 11.41 1.59
C GLU A 13 -5.12 11.41 0.05
N PRO A 14 -5.13 12.56 -0.65
CA PRO A 14 -4.90 12.60 -2.10
C PRO A 14 -3.60 11.92 -2.54
N LEU A 15 -2.51 12.16 -1.81
CA LEU A 15 -1.20 11.56 -2.09
C LEU A 15 -1.25 10.03 -1.92
N THR A 16 -1.87 9.55 -0.84
CA THR A 16 -2.00 8.11 -0.58
C THR A 16 -2.77 7.41 -1.70
N LYS A 17 -3.88 8.00 -2.13
CA LYS A 17 -4.68 7.49 -3.24
C LYS A 17 -3.89 7.47 -4.54
N GLN A 18 -3.23 8.57 -4.88
CA GLN A 18 -2.43 8.68 -6.11
C GLN A 18 -1.30 7.65 -6.15
N LEU A 19 -0.63 7.41 -5.02
CA LEU A 19 0.44 6.41 -4.93
C LEU A 19 -0.08 4.99 -5.14
N GLN A 20 -1.24 4.65 -4.57
CA GLN A 20 -1.87 3.35 -4.76
C GLN A 20 -2.29 3.14 -6.21
N GLU A 21 -2.96 4.12 -6.82
CA GLU A 21 -3.43 4.05 -8.21
C GLU A 21 -2.25 3.89 -9.18
N ARG A 22 -1.22 4.74 -9.05
CA ARG A 22 -0.03 4.67 -9.89
C ARG A 22 0.73 3.37 -9.72
N PHE A 23 0.86 2.87 -8.49
CA PHE A 23 1.53 1.59 -8.26
C PHE A 23 0.74 0.44 -8.89
N ALA A 24 -0.59 0.42 -8.74
CA ALA A 24 -1.44 -0.61 -9.34
C ALA A 24 -1.36 -0.62 -10.88
N GLU A 25 -1.26 0.55 -11.51
CA GLU A 25 -1.10 0.70 -12.96
C GLU A 25 0.33 0.35 -13.44
N GLU A 26 1.34 0.99 -12.87
CA GLU A 26 2.72 0.85 -13.34
C GLU A 26 3.28 -0.55 -13.06
N SER A 27 2.84 -1.21 -11.99
CA SER A 27 3.27 -2.59 -11.67
C SER A 27 2.80 -3.62 -12.70
N GLN A 28 1.77 -3.31 -13.51
CA GLN A 28 1.29 -4.20 -14.57
C GLN A 28 2.37 -4.52 -15.59
N ALA A 29 3.35 -3.65 -15.81
CA ALA A 29 4.46 -3.88 -16.74
C ALA A 29 5.34 -5.08 -16.34
N HIS A 30 5.27 -5.54 -15.09
CA HIS A 30 6.01 -6.70 -14.60
C HIS A 30 5.30 -8.04 -14.81
N TYR A 31 4.05 -8.02 -15.29
CA TYR A 31 3.25 -9.23 -15.54
C TYR A 31 3.09 -9.48 -17.04
N ASN A 32 3.04 -10.76 -17.42
CA ASN A 32 2.79 -11.12 -18.80
C ASN A 32 1.33 -10.83 -19.19
N PHE A 33 1.05 -10.84 -20.50
CA PHE A 33 -0.28 -10.55 -21.01
C PHE A 33 -1.38 -11.47 -20.46
N MET A 34 -1.10 -12.77 -20.36
CA MET A 34 -2.09 -13.77 -19.91
C MET A 34 -2.50 -13.54 -18.45
N ASP A 35 -1.53 -13.22 -17.58
CA ASP A 35 -1.81 -12.95 -16.18
C ASP A 35 -2.65 -11.66 -16.03
N ARG A 36 -2.33 -10.61 -16.81
CA ARG A 36 -3.10 -9.35 -16.80
C ARG A 36 -4.54 -9.54 -17.23
N GLU A 37 -4.78 -10.28 -18.31
CA GLU A 37 -6.13 -10.55 -18.82
C GLU A 37 -6.99 -11.32 -17.82
N GLN A 38 -6.40 -12.25 -17.06
CA GLN A 38 -7.12 -13.02 -16.05
C GLN A 38 -7.15 -12.35 -14.66
N GLY A 39 -6.51 -11.18 -14.50
CA GLY A 39 -6.50 -10.40 -13.26
C GLY A 39 -5.63 -10.96 -12.13
N GLY A 40 -4.69 -11.86 -12.43
CA GLY A 40 -3.82 -12.48 -11.41
C GLY A 40 -2.86 -13.50 -11.98
N ILE A 41 -1.97 -14.03 -11.14
CA ILE A 41 -0.96 -15.02 -11.54
C ILE A 41 -1.53 -16.42 -11.32
N ARG A 42 -1.55 -17.25 -12.38
CA ARG A 42 -2.04 -18.63 -12.27
C ARG A 42 -1.00 -19.51 -11.58
N LEU A 43 -1.41 -20.13 -10.49
CA LEU A 43 -0.60 -21.09 -9.74
C LEU A 43 -0.81 -22.52 -10.27
N HIS A 44 0.09 -23.43 -9.87
CA HIS A 44 0.09 -24.83 -10.33
C HIS A 44 -1.16 -25.61 -9.87
N ASP A 45 -1.80 -25.18 -8.79
CA ASP A 45 -3.04 -25.74 -8.26
C ASP A 45 -4.30 -25.18 -8.96
N GLY A 46 -4.13 -24.28 -9.94
CA GLY A 46 -5.19 -23.63 -10.68
C GLY A 46 -5.78 -22.38 -10.02
N SER A 47 -5.32 -22.01 -8.82
CA SER A 47 -5.73 -20.77 -8.16
C SER A 47 -5.09 -19.53 -8.80
N LEU A 48 -5.68 -18.36 -8.56
CA LEU A 48 -5.15 -17.07 -8.97
C LEU A 48 -4.57 -16.34 -7.76
N ALA A 49 -3.28 -16.03 -7.81
CA ALA A 49 -2.65 -15.12 -6.87
C ALA A 49 -2.87 -13.67 -7.32
N PRO A 50 -3.11 -12.73 -6.38
CA PRO A 50 -3.24 -11.32 -6.72
C PRO A 50 -1.91 -10.75 -7.21
N PHE A 51 -1.99 -9.63 -7.92
CA PHE A 51 -0.80 -8.83 -8.25
C PHE A 51 -0.22 -8.14 -7.01
N MET A 52 0.99 -7.61 -7.17
CA MET A 52 1.62 -6.79 -6.16
C MET A 52 0.72 -5.60 -5.82
N SER A 53 0.61 -5.32 -4.53
CA SER A 53 -0.05 -4.13 -4.00
C SER A 53 0.93 -3.33 -3.15
N LEU A 54 0.62 -2.03 -2.99
CA LEU A 54 1.40 -1.13 -2.16
C LEU A 54 0.69 -0.93 -0.81
N SER A 55 1.33 -1.37 0.27
CA SER A 55 0.82 -1.15 1.63
C SER A 55 1.36 0.17 2.19
N MET A 56 0.47 1.00 2.72
CA MET A 56 0.80 2.31 3.29
C MET A 56 0.18 2.48 4.68
N GLY A 57 0.82 3.25 5.55
CA GLY A 57 0.28 3.61 6.85
C GLY A 57 0.38 5.10 7.04
N THR A 58 -0.76 5.77 7.26
CA THR A 58 -0.80 7.22 7.47
C THR A 58 -0.93 7.51 8.95
N VAL A 59 -0.09 8.41 9.45
CA VAL A 59 -0.14 8.93 10.82
C VAL A 59 -0.20 10.46 10.76
N SER A 60 -1.07 11.06 11.57
CA SER A 60 -1.18 12.53 11.68
C SER A 60 -1.04 12.95 13.15
N SER A 61 -0.74 14.23 13.38
CA SER A 61 -0.60 14.82 14.71
C SER A 61 -1.95 15.07 15.42
N GLY A 62 -3.03 14.40 15.02
CA GLY A 62 -4.34 14.50 15.67
C GLY A 62 -4.35 14.00 17.11
N GLN A 63 -3.31 13.27 17.51
CA GLN A 63 -3.00 12.88 18.89
C GLN A 63 -1.54 13.21 19.22
N PRO A 64 -1.23 13.60 20.47
CA PRO A 64 0.15 13.77 20.90
C PRO A 64 0.85 12.41 20.94
N PHE A 65 2.09 12.36 20.44
CA PHE A 65 2.96 11.19 20.57
C PHE A 65 3.95 11.43 21.70
N SER A 66 4.16 10.43 22.54
CA SER A 66 5.08 10.49 23.68
C SER A 66 6.52 10.25 23.25
N ASP A 67 6.75 9.39 22.26
CA ASP A 67 8.07 9.13 21.68
C ASP A 67 8.02 8.67 20.20
N ILE A 68 9.19 8.59 19.56
CA ILE A 68 9.31 8.22 18.14
C ILE A 68 8.88 6.77 17.83
N ARG A 69 9.01 5.85 18.79
CA ARG A 69 8.65 4.43 18.59
C ARG A 69 7.15 4.31 18.41
N GLU A 70 6.37 5.04 19.21
CA GLU A 70 4.91 5.09 19.12
C GLU A 70 4.44 5.47 17.70
N ILE A 71 5.09 6.47 17.08
CA ILE A 71 4.80 6.89 15.71
C ILE A 71 5.05 5.74 14.72
N THR A 72 6.21 5.06 14.85
CA THR A 72 6.58 3.98 13.94
C THR A 72 5.75 2.71 14.12
N GLU A 73 5.34 2.41 15.36
CA GLU A 73 4.48 1.26 15.69
C GLU A 73 3.07 1.48 15.15
N LEU A 74 2.50 2.68 15.38
CA LEU A 74 1.20 3.05 14.84
C LEU A 74 1.22 3.04 13.30
N ALA A 75 2.25 3.60 12.67
CA ALA A 75 2.40 3.55 11.21
C ALA A 75 2.46 2.10 10.70
N ALA A 76 3.21 1.22 11.39
CA ALA A 76 3.31 -0.18 11.02
C ALA A 76 1.99 -0.94 11.21
N GLU A 77 1.21 -0.63 12.25
CA GLU A 77 -0.13 -1.17 12.48
C GLU A 77 -1.10 -0.75 11.38
N ARG A 78 -1.20 0.55 11.08
CA ARG A 78 -2.07 1.09 10.03
C ARG A 78 -1.76 0.47 8.66
N ARG A 79 -0.47 0.28 8.36
CA ARG A 79 -0.01 -0.42 7.16
C ARG A 79 -0.48 -1.86 7.07
N ARG A 80 -0.51 -2.59 8.20
CA ARG A 80 -1.01 -3.98 8.23
C ARG A 80 -2.53 -4.04 8.06
N ALA A 81 -3.26 -3.12 8.70
CA ALA A 81 -4.71 -3.04 8.59
C ALA A 81 -5.17 -2.80 7.14
N GLN A 82 -4.48 -1.91 6.41
CA GLN A 82 -4.82 -1.62 5.01
C GLN A 82 -4.79 -2.86 4.09
N VAL A 83 -3.87 -3.80 4.32
CA VAL A 83 -3.77 -5.04 3.53
C VAL A 83 -4.95 -5.99 3.74
N THR A 84 -5.69 -5.83 4.84
CA THR A 84 -6.80 -6.71 5.21
C THR A 84 -8.16 -6.21 4.66
N GLU A 85 -8.24 -4.94 4.26
CA GLU A 85 -9.47 -4.30 3.77
C GLU A 85 -9.53 -4.15 2.23
N ALA A 86 -8.47 -4.53 1.52
CA ALA A 86 -8.34 -4.47 0.05
C ALA A 86 -8.51 -5.84 -0.60
#